data_AF-A0A815B5P4-F1
#
_entry.id   AF-A0A815B5P4-F1
#
_cell.length_a   1.000
_cell.length_b   1.000
_cell.length_c   1.000
_cell.angle_alpha   90.00
_cell.angle_beta   90.00
_cell.angle_gamma   90.00
#
_symmetry.space_group_name_H-M   'P 1'
#
loop_
_entity.id
_entity.type
_entity.pdbx_description
1 polymer ?
#
loop_
_entity_poly.entity_id
_entity_poly.type
_entity_poly.pdbx_seq_one_letter_code
_entity_poly.pdbx_strand_id
1 'polypeptide(L)'
;MNRFAQSLIKTTLFQFKNVNLIGRQSLAFISTTNDDKTKKLFDLIKDIRYAMITTIESDKSLRSRPMASRQAETWDGTLWFFTKQSSPKVKEVKQNLDQVNVSYGDPNKMSFVSVSGKAEFVDDKAKLKELWSSYLKVFFPQGLDDPDLILMKVTANYGEYWDSPSSKMVQLYSMAKAAVTKNPQALGENEKIDIQNCLKDMNTDETSKSLTVTTNSSSEIKHMNIEDLKTSFIGKTSEYINTMLNTVLDDPVLLRVAIRRCRLDCAEAERRITKLKEDNKEYVPKNEYLALQQTYDELVKASEQLKQNFRNAKVEYNALKEALEYLIKDRDKYFTLCETYRATLTPRPKWERCASIIEGGIEHWNELSIGKTSNELVDILLNEIIGGNDIYNNVVNFIGLGLDPTIPKFLQTTSNIRNRHFMQRDISLLIEDIWKKKIEYDLEQESTTTSKQNIKISLVDFVHIYLKQRFPDDELLQLEWGYNLVAGCRRFKSSPDISNFWSVLLGQTDEEVYHQKRISFTNEKQNS
;
A
#
# COMPACT_ATOMS: atom_id res chain seq x y z
N MET A 1 54.20 -50.25 16.28
CA MET A 1 54.05 -49.02 17.10
C MET A 1 53.20 -47.91 16.47
N ASN A 2 52.94 -47.88 15.15
CA ASN A 2 52.26 -46.74 14.51
C ASN A 2 50.72 -46.72 14.61
N ARG A 3 50.05 -47.83 14.99
CA ARG A 3 48.58 -47.89 15.11
C ARG A 3 48.03 -47.49 16.48
N PHE A 4 48.82 -47.62 17.54
CA PHE A 4 48.38 -47.24 18.90
C PHE A 4 48.39 -45.72 19.11
N ALA A 5 49.38 -45.01 18.57
CA ALA A 5 49.45 -43.54 18.61
C ALA A 5 48.30 -42.87 17.85
N GLN A 6 47.90 -43.43 16.69
CA GLN A 6 46.77 -42.91 15.91
C GLN A 6 45.41 -43.13 16.60
N SER A 7 45.25 -44.22 17.36
CA SER A 7 44.05 -44.49 18.15
C SER A 7 43.92 -43.52 19.33
N LEU A 8 45.02 -43.28 20.06
CA LEU A 8 45.04 -42.35 21.18
C LEU A 8 44.73 -40.89 20.77
N ILE A 9 45.25 -40.45 19.61
CA ILE A 9 44.98 -39.11 19.06
C ILE A 9 43.51 -38.98 18.60
N LYS A 10 42.92 -40.01 18.02
CA LYS A 10 41.49 -40.01 17.64
C LYS A 10 40.57 -39.96 18.86
N THR A 11 40.90 -40.68 19.94
CA THR A 11 40.08 -40.71 21.16
C THR A 11 40.18 -39.39 21.96
N THR A 12 41.36 -38.77 22.02
CA THR A 12 41.53 -37.43 22.64
C THR A 12 40.86 -36.33 21.81
N LEU A 13 40.92 -36.39 20.47
CA LEU A 13 40.18 -35.45 19.60
C LEU A 13 38.66 -35.61 19.69
N PHE A 14 38.15 -36.82 19.95
CA PHE A 14 36.72 -37.06 20.14
C PHE A 14 36.22 -36.56 21.51
N GLN A 15 37.01 -36.70 22.57
CA GLN A 15 36.70 -36.11 23.87
C GLN A 15 36.76 -34.57 23.86
N PHE A 16 37.72 -33.95 23.15
CA PHE A 16 37.77 -32.49 23.00
C PHE A 16 36.60 -31.90 22.19
N LYS A 17 36.08 -32.64 21.19
CA LYS A 17 34.91 -32.19 20.42
C LYS A 17 33.61 -32.21 21.22
N ASN A 18 33.47 -33.10 22.20
CA ASN A 18 32.25 -33.21 23.02
C ASN A 18 32.20 -32.22 24.19
N VAL A 19 33.33 -31.73 24.68
CA VAL A 19 33.35 -30.65 25.69
C VAL A 19 32.86 -29.32 25.11
N ASN A 20 33.07 -29.07 23.81
CA ASN A 20 32.55 -27.89 23.10
C ASN A 20 31.06 -27.97 22.70
N LEU A 21 30.38 -29.10 22.93
CA LEU A 21 28.95 -29.25 22.65
C LEU A 21 28.07 -28.93 23.87
N ILE A 22 28.60 -29.06 25.08
CA ILE A 22 27.87 -28.79 26.33
C ILE A 22 27.87 -27.29 26.68
N GLY A 23 28.84 -26.52 26.19
CA GLY A 23 28.86 -25.05 26.31
C GLY A 23 28.03 -24.29 25.25
N ARG A 24 27.37 -24.99 24.32
CA ARG A 24 26.66 -24.38 23.17
C ARG A 24 25.15 -24.21 23.35
N GLN A 25 24.61 -24.50 24.53
CA GLN A 25 23.20 -24.27 24.86
C GLN A 25 22.95 -23.02 25.75
N SER A 26 23.98 -22.21 26.04
CA SER A 26 23.85 -21.04 26.93
C SER A 26 24.21 -19.68 26.32
N LEU A 27 24.38 -19.55 24.99
CA LEU A 27 24.78 -18.28 24.35
C LEU A 27 23.92 -17.93 23.11
N ALA A 28 22.61 -18.03 23.24
CA ALA A 28 21.65 -17.34 22.36
C ALA A 28 21.06 -16.14 23.12
N PHE A 29 21.92 -15.20 23.50
CA PHE A 29 21.56 -13.86 23.98
C PHE A 29 22.72 -12.94 23.57
N ILE A 30 22.87 -12.70 22.27
CA ILE A 30 23.68 -11.57 21.82
C ILE A 30 22.79 -10.35 22.06
N SER A 31 23.03 -9.67 23.17
CA SER A 31 22.51 -8.35 23.45
C SER A 31 22.87 -7.43 22.27
N THR A 32 21.87 -6.98 21.52
CA THR A 32 21.99 -5.78 20.68
C THR A 32 22.64 -4.70 21.54
N THR A 33 23.74 -4.12 21.06
CA THR A 33 24.45 -3.09 21.84
C THR A 33 23.49 -1.92 22.12
N ASN A 34 23.67 -1.23 23.24
CA ASN A 34 22.82 -0.10 23.60
C ASN A 34 22.83 1.00 22.51
N ASP A 35 23.94 1.14 21.79
CA ASP A 35 24.11 2.06 20.66
C ASP A 35 23.20 1.73 19.46
N ASP A 36 23.20 0.47 19.03
CA ASP A 36 22.37 0.00 17.91
C ASP A 36 20.87 0.25 18.15
N LYS A 37 20.42 0.09 19.40
CA LYS A 37 19.01 0.29 19.78
C LYS A 37 18.60 1.76 19.70
N THR A 38 19.39 2.66 20.27
CA THR A 38 19.12 4.10 20.22
C THR A 38 19.18 4.64 18.80
N LYS A 39 20.11 4.14 17.99
CA LYS A 39 20.23 4.49 16.58
C LYS A 39 19.02 4.03 15.77
N LYS A 40 18.54 2.80 15.99
CA LYS A 40 17.31 2.31 15.35
C LYS A 40 16.10 3.18 15.68
N LEU A 41 15.93 3.54 16.95
CA LEU A 41 14.84 4.44 17.36
C LEU A 41 14.90 5.79 16.63
N PHE A 42 16.10 6.37 16.51
CA PHE A 42 16.31 7.60 15.75
C PHE A 42 16.00 7.44 14.25
N ASP A 43 16.46 6.35 13.64
CA ASP A 43 16.21 6.04 12.23
C ASP A 43 14.72 5.93 11.90
N LEU A 44 13.89 5.47 12.85
CA LEU A 44 12.43 5.40 12.69
C LEU A 44 11.76 6.78 12.73
N ILE A 45 12.31 7.76 13.45
CA ILE A 45 11.68 9.06 13.66
C ILE A 45 12.25 10.20 12.80
N LYS A 46 13.48 10.08 12.29
CA LYS A 46 14.20 11.18 11.62
C LYS A 46 13.51 11.72 10.37
N ASP A 47 12.80 10.86 9.63
CA ASP A 47 12.08 11.24 8.41
C ASP A 47 10.65 11.76 8.70
N ILE A 48 10.16 11.61 9.94
CA ILE A 48 8.79 11.97 10.32
C ILE A 48 8.75 13.43 10.77
N ARG A 49 8.20 14.28 9.90
CA ARG A 49 8.16 15.74 10.11
C ARG A 49 7.31 16.17 11.31
N TYR A 50 6.19 15.50 11.57
CA TYR A 50 5.24 15.90 12.61
C TYR A 50 5.16 14.82 13.68
N ALA A 51 5.33 15.25 14.93
CA ALA A 51 5.13 14.42 16.11
C ALA A 51 3.86 14.86 16.84
N MET A 52 3.21 13.94 17.53
CA MET A 52 2.11 14.23 18.43
C MET A 52 2.67 14.36 19.86
N ILE A 53 2.64 15.58 20.40
CA ILE A 53 3.12 15.86 21.76
C ILE A 53 1.95 15.85 22.72
N THR A 54 2.05 15.01 23.73
CA THR A 54 1.06 14.85 24.78
C THR A 54 1.55 15.51 26.07
N THR A 55 0.76 16.44 26.59
CA THR A 55 0.95 17.12 27.87
C THR A 55 -0.23 16.82 28.79
N ILE A 56 -0.07 17.13 30.07
CA ILE A 56 -1.10 17.00 31.09
C ILE A 56 -1.73 18.39 31.30
N GLU A 57 -3.04 18.52 31.11
CA GLU A 57 -3.77 19.75 31.42
C GLU A 57 -3.96 19.92 32.95
N SER A 58 -4.42 21.10 33.38
CA SER A 58 -4.63 21.39 34.80
C SER A 58 -5.65 20.47 35.48
N ASP A 59 -6.61 19.94 34.71
CA ASP A 59 -7.62 18.97 35.15
C ASP A 59 -7.12 17.51 35.14
N LYS A 60 -5.82 17.30 34.87
CA LYS A 60 -5.16 15.99 34.71
C LYS A 60 -5.57 15.20 33.48
N SER A 61 -6.34 15.78 32.56
CA SER A 61 -6.57 15.18 31.25
C SER A 61 -5.29 15.18 30.40
N LEU A 62 -5.16 14.20 29.50
CA LEU A 62 -4.06 14.13 28.54
C LEU A 62 -4.50 14.75 27.23
N ARG A 63 -3.72 15.71 26.72
CA ARG A 63 -3.98 16.32 25.42
C ARG A 63 -2.79 16.21 24.49
N SER A 64 -3.02 15.55 23.36
CA SER A 64 -2.04 15.43 22.30
C SER A 64 -2.26 16.45 21.19
N ARG A 65 -1.18 16.98 20.62
CA ARG A 65 -1.22 18.00 19.57
C ARG A 65 -0.06 17.84 18.57
N PRO A 66 -0.32 18.03 17.26
CA PRO A 66 0.72 17.92 16.25
C PRO A 66 1.71 19.07 16.38
N MET A 67 3.00 18.75 16.40
CA MET A 67 4.11 19.71 16.40
C MET A 67 5.18 19.27 15.41
N ALA A 68 5.72 20.24 14.66
CA ALA A 68 6.79 19.96 13.72
C ALA A 68 8.07 19.63 14.50
N SER A 69 8.52 18.38 14.39
CA SER A 69 9.78 17.93 14.97
C SER A 69 10.93 18.51 14.15
N ARG A 70 11.97 18.96 14.85
CA ARG A 70 13.27 19.25 14.26
C ARG A 70 14.28 18.41 15.01
N GLN A 71 14.96 17.55 14.28
CA GLN A 71 15.99 16.69 14.83
C GLN A 71 17.32 17.20 14.31
N ALA A 72 18.36 17.12 15.16
CA ALA A 72 19.73 17.31 14.72
C ALA A 72 20.12 16.18 13.75
N GLU A 73 21.19 16.37 12.97
CA GLU A 73 21.69 15.34 12.04
C GLU A 73 22.14 14.06 12.75
N THR A 74 22.46 14.16 14.05
CA THR A 74 22.85 13.06 14.93
C THR A 74 21.92 12.95 16.13
N TRP A 75 21.70 11.73 16.62
CA TRP A 75 20.88 11.47 17.81
C TRP A 75 21.66 11.73 19.09
N ASP A 76 21.31 12.80 19.79
CA ASP A 76 21.85 13.15 21.11
C ASP A 76 20.83 12.90 22.25
N GLY A 77 19.74 12.19 21.95
CA GLY A 77 18.63 12.00 22.90
C GLY A 77 17.70 13.22 23.04
N THR A 78 17.86 14.25 22.20
CA THR A 78 17.08 15.48 22.30
C THR A 78 16.17 15.69 21.09
N LEU A 79 14.92 16.05 21.36
CA LEU A 79 13.93 16.43 20.34
C LEU A 79 13.61 17.91 20.47
N TRP A 80 13.66 18.64 19.35
CA TRP A 80 13.44 20.09 19.33
C TRP A 80 12.14 20.46 18.63
N PHE A 81 11.44 21.42 19.23
CA PHE A 81 10.19 21.95 18.68
C PHE A 81 10.12 23.46 18.84
N PHE A 82 9.69 24.16 17.79
CA PHE A 82 9.37 25.58 17.89
C PHE A 82 8.00 25.77 18.52
N THR A 83 7.88 26.70 19.46
CA THR A 83 6.60 27.06 20.07
C THR A 83 6.55 28.53 20.47
N LYS A 84 5.38 28.95 20.95
CA LYS A 84 5.15 30.28 21.50
C LYS A 84 5.21 30.24 23.02
N GLN A 85 5.91 31.18 23.65
CA GLN A 85 6.00 31.28 25.11
C GLN A 85 4.62 31.47 25.74
N SER A 86 3.72 32.18 25.06
CA SER A 86 2.33 32.42 25.45
C SER A 86 1.41 31.19 25.37
N SER A 87 1.84 30.11 24.71
CA SER A 87 1.00 28.96 24.43
C SER A 87 0.58 28.20 25.71
N PRO A 88 -0.67 27.69 25.83
CA PRO A 88 -1.15 26.93 26.99
C PRO A 88 -0.22 25.77 27.40
N LYS A 89 0.31 25.05 26.41
CA LYS A 89 1.28 23.96 26.63
C LYS A 89 2.50 24.32 27.48
N VAL A 90 2.96 25.56 27.40
CA VAL A 90 4.12 26.02 28.17
C VAL A 90 3.77 26.05 29.65
N LYS A 91 2.55 26.50 29.99
CA LYS A 91 2.04 26.48 31.36
C LYS A 91 1.80 25.06 31.84
N GLU A 92 1.19 24.22 31.00
CA GLU A 92 0.89 22.81 31.29
C GLU A 92 2.16 22.01 31.64
N VAL A 93 3.23 22.16 30.85
CA VAL A 93 4.52 21.47 31.07
C VAL A 93 5.16 21.91 32.38
N LYS A 94 5.27 23.22 32.61
CA LYS A 94 5.87 23.79 33.83
C LYS A 94 5.10 23.40 35.11
N GLN A 95 3.79 23.16 35.01
CA GLN A 95 2.95 22.78 36.15
C GLN A 95 2.98 21.27 36.46
N ASN A 96 3.39 20.43 35.51
CA ASN A 96 3.31 18.96 35.64
C ASN A 96 4.69 18.29 35.54
N LEU A 97 5.66 18.81 36.29
CA LEU A 97 7.01 18.23 36.48
C LEU A 97 7.77 18.00 35.16
N ASP A 98 7.47 18.85 34.18
CA ASP A 98 8.12 18.87 32.87
C ASP A 98 7.97 17.55 32.07
N GLN A 99 7.06 16.64 32.49
CA GLN A 99 6.88 15.35 31.83
C GLN A 99 6.04 15.50 30.56
N VAL A 100 6.55 14.97 29.45
CA VAL A 100 5.84 14.91 28.18
C VAL A 100 6.02 13.56 27.50
N ASN A 101 5.07 13.22 26.65
CA ASN A 101 5.23 12.12 25.69
C ASN A 101 5.23 12.70 24.27
N VAL A 102 6.13 12.19 23.44
CA VAL A 102 6.23 12.51 22.02
C VAL A 102 6.04 11.23 21.23
N SER A 103 4.98 11.18 20.45
CA SER A 103 4.67 10.02 19.61
C SER A 103 4.83 10.33 18.12
N TYR A 104 5.37 9.36 17.39
CA TYR A 104 5.54 9.39 15.95
C TYR A 104 4.83 8.18 15.33
N GLY A 105 4.28 8.35 14.14
CA GLY A 105 3.68 7.26 13.39
C GLY A 105 3.89 7.42 11.89
N ASP A 106 4.33 6.36 11.24
CA ASP A 106 4.36 6.20 9.79
C ASP A 106 3.50 4.98 9.39
N PRO A 107 2.20 5.20 9.10
CA PRO A 107 1.30 4.11 8.71
C PRO A 107 1.71 3.41 7.40
N ASN A 108 2.52 4.06 6.55
CA ASN A 108 3.00 3.44 5.30
C ASN A 108 4.12 2.43 5.58
N LYS A 109 5.02 2.76 6.51
CA LYS A 109 6.08 1.85 6.97
C LYS A 109 5.59 0.87 8.04
N MET A 110 4.41 1.09 8.62
CA MET A 110 3.90 0.38 9.80
C MET A 110 4.85 0.51 11.00
N SER A 111 5.42 1.70 11.16
CA SER A 111 6.38 2.02 12.23
C SER A 111 5.79 3.08 13.16
N PHE A 112 5.80 2.82 14.45
CA PHE A 112 5.26 3.71 15.49
C PHE A 112 6.27 3.84 16.62
N VAL A 113 6.43 5.05 17.16
CA VAL A 113 7.40 5.32 18.23
C VAL A 113 6.74 6.19 19.29
N SER A 114 6.99 5.87 20.56
CA SER A 114 6.57 6.63 21.73
C SER A 114 7.79 6.97 22.58
N VAL A 115 8.05 8.25 22.78
CA VAL A 115 9.19 8.75 23.56
C VAL A 115 8.65 9.46 24.80
N SER A 116 9.03 9.00 25.98
CA SER A 116 8.75 9.68 27.25
C SER A 116 9.97 10.48 27.67
N GLY A 117 9.80 11.75 28.02
CA GLY A 117 10.92 12.64 28.30
C GLY A 117 10.55 13.87 29.13
N LYS A 118 11.56 14.69 29.39
CA LYS A 118 11.43 15.98 30.08
C LYS A 118 11.51 17.13 29.09
N ALA A 119 10.54 18.03 29.15
CA ALA A 119 10.47 19.22 28.29
C ALA A 119 10.97 20.46 29.04
N GLU A 120 11.96 21.14 28.46
CA GLU A 120 12.49 22.41 28.92
C GLU A 120 12.28 23.47 27.83
N PHE A 121 12.13 24.73 28.23
CA PHE A 121 12.01 25.83 27.29
C PHE A 121 13.31 26.63 27.24
N VAL A 122 13.94 26.66 26.07
CA VAL A 122 15.26 27.23 25.84
C VAL A 122 15.13 28.46 24.95
N ASP A 123 15.60 29.60 25.45
CA ASP A 123 15.75 30.84 24.69
C ASP A 123 17.22 30.99 24.28
N ASP A 124 17.61 30.24 23.23
CA ASP A 124 18.95 30.28 22.65
C ASP A 124 18.86 30.73 21.19
N LYS A 125 19.30 31.97 20.93
CA LYS A 125 19.29 32.56 19.59
C LYS A 125 20.18 31.83 18.59
N ALA A 126 21.28 31.22 19.03
CA ALA A 126 22.15 30.45 18.15
C ALA A 126 21.44 29.15 17.72
N LYS A 127 20.82 28.45 18.68
CA LYS A 127 20.08 27.21 18.41
C LYS A 127 18.81 27.45 17.59
N LEU A 128 18.11 28.56 17.85
CA LEU A 128 16.97 29.02 17.05
C LEU A 128 17.36 29.21 15.58
N LYS A 129 18.51 29.87 15.32
CA LYS A 129 19.03 30.08 13.97
C LYS A 129 19.45 28.77 13.29
N GLU A 130 20.12 27.88 14.02
CA GLU A 130 20.57 26.57 13.54
C GLU A 130 19.40 25.71 13.05
N LEU A 131 18.31 25.65 13.82
CA LEU A 131 17.16 24.79 13.53
C LEU A 131 16.09 25.46 12.65
N TRP A 132 16.27 26.73 12.27
CA TRP A 132 15.28 27.50 11.53
C TRP A 132 15.10 27.01 10.10
N SER A 133 13.86 27.03 9.61
CA SER A 133 13.54 26.73 8.22
C SER A 133 12.49 27.73 7.72
N SER A 134 12.63 28.18 6.47
CA SER A 134 11.74 29.19 5.86
C SER A 134 10.25 28.85 5.92
N TYR A 135 9.90 27.55 5.99
CA TYR A 135 8.52 27.09 6.16
C TYR A 135 7.90 27.52 7.50
N LEU A 136 8.69 27.71 8.56
CA LEU A 136 8.19 28.13 9.88
C LEU A 136 7.61 29.54 9.89
N LYS A 137 7.92 30.36 8.87
CA LYS A 137 7.33 31.71 8.71
C LYS A 137 5.80 31.69 8.64
N VAL A 138 5.20 30.57 8.24
CA VAL A 138 3.74 30.40 8.24
C VAL A 138 3.15 30.47 9.66
N PHE A 139 3.89 29.97 10.66
CA PHE A 139 3.47 29.95 12.06
C PHE A 139 4.03 31.13 12.88
N PHE A 140 5.17 31.66 12.44
CA PHE A 140 5.88 32.79 13.05
C PHE A 140 6.16 33.86 11.97
N PRO A 141 5.19 34.74 11.67
CA PRO A 141 5.31 35.72 10.58
C PRO A 141 6.48 36.70 10.75
N GLN A 142 6.83 37.02 12.00
CA GLN A 142 7.98 37.88 12.35
C GLN A 142 9.33 37.13 12.31
N GLY A 143 9.31 35.83 12.00
CA GLY A 143 10.52 35.02 11.85
C GLY A 143 11.26 34.80 13.17
N LEU A 144 12.60 34.83 13.10
CA LEU A 144 13.50 34.67 14.26
C LEU A 144 13.44 35.85 15.24
N ASP A 145 12.86 36.98 14.83
CA ASP A 145 12.74 38.18 15.65
C ASP A 145 11.41 38.24 16.42
N ASP A 146 10.55 37.22 16.29
CA ASP A 146 9.29 37.13 17.05
C ASP A 146 9.59 37.01 18.55
N PRO A 147 9.14 37.98 19.39
CA PRO A 147 9.44 37.99 20.83
C PRO A 147 8.77 36.85 21.61
N ASP A 148 7.77 36.19 21.02
CA ASP A 148 7.07 35.05 21.63
C ASP A 148 7.70 33.71 21.20
N LEU A 149 8.71 33.72 20.32
CA LEU A 149 9.37 32.50 19.83
C LEU A 149 10.26 31.87 20.89
N ILE A 150 10.07 30.58 21.15
CA ILE A 150 10.92 29.81 22.06
C ILE A 150 11.10 28.37 21.56
N LEU A 151 12.23 27.75 21.89
CA LEU A 151 12.44 26.32 21.65
C LEU A 151 11.95 25.51 22.83
N MET A 152 11.19 24.46 22.55
CA MET A 152 10.94 23.40 23.50
C MET A 152 11.92 22.26 23.20
N LYS A 153 12.78 22.00 24.17
CA LYS A 153 13.76 20.91 24.19
C LYS A 153 13.16 19.74 24.96
N VAL A 154 12.98 18.59 24.33
CA VAL A 154 12.55 17.36 25.01
C VAL A 154 13.73 16.42 25.12
N THR A 155 14.24 16.21 26.34
CA THR A 155 15.27 15.20 26.62
C THR A 155 14.58 13.86 26.85
N ALA A 156 14.88 12.90 26.00
CA ALA A 156 14.28 11.57 26.03
C ALA A 156 14.80 10.74 27.21
N ASN A 157 13.87 10.13 27.96
CA ASN A 157 14.18 9.21 29.06
C ASN A 157 14.01 7.77 28.60
N TYR A 158 12.84 7.46 28.04
CA TYR A 158 12.47 6.15 27.55
C TYR A 158 11.92 6.25 26.14
N GLY A 159 12.21 5.25 25.33
CA GLY A 159 11.62 5.10 24.00
C GLY A 159 11.00 3.73 23.86
N GLU A 160 9.88 3.63 23.18
CA GLU A 160 9.31 2.36 22.76
C GLU A 160 8.94 2.45 21.29
N TYR A 161 9.27 1.43 20.51
CA TYR A 161 8.91 1.37 19.11
C TYR A 161 8.17 0.08 18.77
N TRP A 162 7.37 0.16 17.72
CA TRP A 162 6.72 -0.95 17.04
C TRP A 162 7.07 -0.82 15.57
N ASP A 163 7.80 -1.80 15.04
CA ASP A 163 8.25 -1.79 13.64
C ASP A 163 7.89 -3.12 12.99
N SER A 164 6.98 -3.07 12.02
CA SER A 164 6.50 -4.24 11.29
C SER A 164 6.86 -4.14 9.81
N PRO A 165 7.09 -5.27 9.12
CA PRO A 165 7.32 -5.25 7.68
C PRO A 165 6.17 -4.56 6.94
N SER A 166 6.46 -3.54 6.13
CA SER A 166 5.45 -2.77 5.39
C SER A 166 4.82 -3.52 4.21
N SER A 167 5.47 -4.57 3.72
CA SER A 167 4.96 -5.38 2.61
C SER A 167 3.87 -6.35 3.09
N LYS A 168 2.66 -6.22 2.52
CA LYS A 168 1.50 -7.11 2.78
C LYS A 168 1.84 -8.59 2.61
N MET A 169 2.75 -8.92 1.68
CA MET A 169 3.21 -10.30 1.46
C MET A 169 4.10 -10.81 2.60
N VAL A 170 4.97 -9.97 3.15
CA VAL A 170 5.82 -10.32 4.30
C VAL A 170 4.97 -10.42 5.57
N GLN A 171 3.94 -9.58 5.71
CA GLN A 171 2.93 -9.72 6.79
C GLN A 171 2.15 -11.04 6.68
N LEU A 172 1.69 -11.41 5.48
CA LEU A 172 0.98 -12.68 5.30
C LEU A 172 1.87 -13.90 5.58
N TYR A 173 3.13 -13.85 5.15
CA TYR A 173 4.12 -14.88 5.44
C TYR A 173 4.44 -14.97 6.94
N SER A 174 4.64 -13.84 7.61
CA SER A 174 4.86 -13.81 9.06
C SER A 174 3.64 -14.27 9.85
N MET A 175 2.42 -13.94 9.43
CA MET A 175 1.18 -14.47 10.01
C MET A 175 1.08 -15.99 9.86
N ALA A 176 1.35 -16.51 8.66
CA ALA A 176 1.36 -17.96 8.42
C ALA A 176 2.45 -18.65 9.28
N LYS A 177 3.65 -18.07 9.35
CA LYS A 177 4.74 -18.57 10.19
C LYS A 177 4.40 -18.51 11.68
N ALA A 178 3.79 -17.44 12.17
CA ALA A 178 3.37 -17.28 13.57
C ALA A 178 2.28 -18.30 13.96
N ALA A 179 1.32 -18.57 13.08
CA ALA A 179 0.29 -19.58 13.30
C ALA A 179 0.87 -21.00 13.42
N VAL A 180 1.90 -21.32 12.63
CA VAL A 180 2.58 -22.62 12.65
C VAL A 180 3.55 -22.74 13.83
N THR A 181 4.30 -21.67 14.14
CA THR A 181 5.36 -21.68 15.16
C THR A 181 4.89 -21.28 16.56
N LYS A 182 3.66 -20.77 16.71
CA LYS A 182 3.12 -20.19 17.95
C LYS A 182 4.00 -19.10 18.58
N ASN A 183 4.85 -18.43 17.78
CA ASN A 183 5.69 -17.32 18.24
C ASN A 183 5.21 -15.99 17.63
N PRO A 184 4.62 -15.08 18.42
CA PRO A 184 4.07 -13.81 17.94
C PRO A 184 5.14 -12.79 17.52
N GLN A 185 6.41 -12.98 17.90
CA GLN A 185 7.52 -12.09 17.50
C GLN A 185 7.84 -12.12 15.99
N ALA A 186 7.23 -13.03 15.24
CA ALA A 186 7.39 -13.08 13.79
C ALA A 186 6.67 -11.91 13.06
N LEU A 187 5.74 -11.20 13.71
CA LEU A 187 4.86 -10.18 13.10
C LEU A 187 5.44 -8.76 13.07
N GLY A 188 6.54 -8.53 13.79
CA GLY A 188 7.17 -7.23 13.95
C GLY A 188 7.99 -7.17 15.23
N GLU A 189 8.85 -6.16 15.32
CA GLU A 189 9.66 -5.90 16.50
C GLU A 189 8.96 -4.89 17.41
N ASN A 190 8.89 -5.19 18.70
CA ASN A 190 8.51 -4.25 19.73
C ASN A 190 9.61 -4.27 20.79
N GLU A 191 10.17 -3.11 21.10
CA GLU A 191 11.20 -2.99 22.12
C GLU A 191 11.08 -1.66 22.87
N LYS A 192 11.27 -1.75 24.19
CA LYS A 192 11.37 -0.62 25.10
C LYS A 192 12.83 -0.38 25.47
N ILE A 193 13.29 0.85 25.29
CA ILE A 193 14.67 1.31 25.44
C ILE A 193 14.74 2.35 26.57
N ASP A 194 15.74 2.21 27.44
CA ASP A 194 16.13 3.23 28.41
C ASP A 194 17.23 4.12 27.79
N ILE A 195 16.81 5.26 27.24
CA ILE A 195 17.67 6.11 26.41
C ILE A 195 18.76 6.77 27.26
N GLN A 196 18.46 7.16 28.50
CA GLN A 196 19.44 7.80 29.37
C GLN A 196 20.55 6.86 29.79
N ASN A 197 20.23 5.60 30.07
CA ASN A 197 21.26 4.62 30.41
C ASN A 197 22.10 4.26 29.19
N CYS A 198 21.48 4.07 28.01
CA CYS A 198 22.21 3.82 26.77
C CYS A 198 23.18 4.95 26.39
N LEU A 199 22.80 6.22 26.58
CA LEU A 199 23.65 7.38 26.27
C LEU A 199 24.78 7.60 27.30
N LYS A 200 24.62 7.15 28.55
CA LYS A 200 25.70 7.20 29.56
C LYS A 200 26.82 6.23 29.22
N ASP A 201 26.48 5.04 28.73
CA ASP A 201 27.45 4.04 28.29
C ASP A 201 28.31 4.56 27.12
N MET A 202 27.74 5.41 26.25
CA MET A 202 28.49 6.06 25.15
C MET A 202 29.55 7.06 25.66
N ASN A 203 29.20 7.89 26.64
CA ASN A 203 30.12 8.92 27.16
C ASN A 203 31.28 8.34 27.99
N THR A 204 31.13 7.14 28.57
CA THR A 204 32.25 6.45 29.23
C THR A 204 33.28 5.92 28.23
N ASP A 205 32.87 5.53 27.03
CA ASP A 205 33.78 5.06 25.98
C ASP A 205 34.50 6.21 25.24
N GLU A 206 33.89 7.40 25.16
CA GLU A 206 34.49 8.57 24.49
C GLU A 206 35.66 9.22 25.24
N THR A 207 35.81 9.01 26.55
CA THR A 207 37.02 9.47 27.29
C THR A 207 38.32 8.79 26.83
N SER A 208 38.22 7.77 25.97
CA SER A 208 39.36 7.05 25.38
C SER A 208 39.74 7.51 23.96
N LYS A 209 39.00 8.44 23.33
CA LYS A 209 39.19 8.80 21.92
C LYS A 209 39.24 10.31 21.68
N SER A 210 40.20 10.97 22.31
CA SER A 210 40.72 12.24 21.77
C SER A 210 42.24 12.29 21.93
N LEU A 211 42.96 11.67 21.00
CA LEU A 211 44.35 12.00 20.72
C LEU A 211 44.48 12.21 19.22
N THR A 212 44.39 13.48 18.84
CA THR A 212 44.79 14.00 17.54
C THR A 212 46.22 13.56 17.25
N VAL A 213 46.39 12.63 16.31
CA VAL A 213 47.70 12.30 15.75
C VAL A 213 48.10 13.42 14.81
N THR A 214 48.87 14.37 15.33
CA THR A 214 49.73 15.23 14.53
C THR A 214 50.77 14.35 13.84
N THR A 215 50.67 14.21 12.53
CA THR A 215 51.74 13.66 11.70
C THR A 215 52.92 14.63 11.74
N ASN A 216 54.00 14.24 12.40
CA ASN A 216 55.37 14.58 12.02
C ASN A 216 56.36 13.93 12.99
N SER A 217 57.12 12.96 12.47
CA SER A 217 58.60 12.92 12.52
C SER A 217 59.09 11.48 12.43
N SER A 218 59.72 11.16 11.28
CA SER A 218 60.96 10.39 11.16
C SER A 218 61.27 9.29 12.20
N SER A 219 61.36 8.04 11.76
CA SER A 219 62.65 7.36 11.62
C SER A 219 62.45 5.91 11.17
N GLU A 220 63.33 5.48 10.28
CA GLU A 220 63.40 4.15 9.70
C GLU A 220 63.65 3.09 10.80
N ILE A 221 62.59 2.45 11.29
CA ILE A 221 62.76 1.17 11.99
C ILE A 221 62.93 0.10 10.92
N LYS A 222 64.19 -0.25 10.62
CA LYS A 222 64.54 -1.49 9.91
C LYS A 222 64.00 -2.66 10.72
N HIS A 223 62.79 -3.12 10.38
CA HIS A 223 62.31 -4.44 10.81
C HIS A 223 63.18 -5.49 10.12
N MET A 224 64.27 -5.88 10.78
CA MET A 224 64.97 -7.13 10.47
C MET A 224 64.02 -8.25 10.88
N ASN A 225 63.33 -8.79 9.89
CA ASN A 225 62.33 -9.83 10.06
C ASN A 225 62.97 -11.06 10.71
N ILE A 226 62.54 -11.37 11.94
CA ILE A 226 63.02 -12.53 12.71
C ILE A 226 62.72 -13.83 11.96
N GLU A 227 61.69 -13.87 11.11
CA GLU A 227 61.38 -15.01 10.23
C GLU A 227 62.38 -15.13 9.06
N ASP A 228 62.91 -14.02 8.54
CA ASP A 228 63.96 -14.05 7.49
C ASP A 228 65.32 -14.51 8.06
N LEU A 229 65.59 -14.17 9.33
CA LEU A 229 66.75 -14.70 10.05
C LEU A 229 66.58 -16.19 10.36
N LYS A 230 65.39 -16.65 10.77
CA LYS A 230 65.11 -18.08 10.97
C LYS A 230 65.22 -18.88 9.67
N THR A 231 64.65 -18.39 8.58
CA THR A 231 64.73 -19.06 7.26
C THR A 231 66.14 -19.02 6.68
N SER A 232 66.92 -17.94 6.89
CA SER A 232 68.34 -17.90 6.55
C SER A 232 69.17 -18.90 7.38
N PHE A 233 68.85 -19.06 8.67
CA PHE A 233 69.60 -19.95 9.56
C PHE A 233 69.24 -21.42 9.30
N ILE A 234 67.96 -21.73 9.06
CA ILE A 234 67.47 -23.06 8.67
C ILE A 234 67.94 -23.42 7.26
N GLY A 235 67.96 -22.46 6.33
CA GLY A 235 68.47 -22.66 4.97
C GLY A 235 69.95 -22.98 4.94
N LYS A 236 70.79 -22.22 5.65
CA LYS A 236 72.24 -22.47 5.72
C LYS A 236 72.59 -23.76 6.45
N THR A 237 71.86 -24.10 7.52
CA THR A 237 72.07 -25.37 8.24
C THR A 237 71.60 -26.56 7.40
N SER A 238 70.48 -26.45 6.67
CA SER A 238 70.01 -27.46 5.73
C SER A 238 70.96 -27.66 4.54
N GLU A 239 71.52 -26.60 3.98
CA GLU A 239 72.45 -26.66 2.85
C GLU A 239 73.79 -27.30 3.28
N TYR A 240 74.31 -26.94 4.46
CA TYR A 240 75.53 -27.54 5.01
C TYR A 240 75.34 -29.00 5.41
N ILE A 241 74.19 -29.37 6.00
CA ILE A 241 73.84 -30.75 6.35
C ILE A 241 73.67 -31.60 5.08
N ASN A 242 73.03 -31.09 4.03
CA ASN A 242 72.88 -31.78 2.76
C ASN A 242 74.22 -31.95 2.02
N THR A 243 75.12 -30.97 2.13
CA THR A 243 76.46 -31.06 1.53
C THR A 243 77.35 -32.07 2.30
N MET A 244 77.24 -32.11 3.63
CA MET A 244 77.90 -33.09 4.52
C MET A 244 77.38 -34.52 4.33
N LEU A 245 76.05 -34.68 4.24
CA LEU A 245 75.40 -35.99 4.02
C LEU A 245 75.74 -36.58 2.65
N ASN A 246 75.98 -35.75 1.64
CA ASN A 246 76.33 -36.21 0.30
C ASN A 246 77.83 -36.48 0.07
N THR A 247 78.72 -36.13 1.01
CA THR A 247 80.17 -36.30 0.83
C THR A 247 80.89 -37.08 1.94
N VAL A 248 80.29 -37.30 3.12
CA VAL A 248 81.01 -37.83 4.29
C VAL A 248 80.24 -38.93 5.03
N LEU A 249 79.89 -40.01 4.33
CA LEU A 249 79.27 -41.17 4.98
C LEU A 249 80.26 -42.27 5.42
N ASP A 250 81.55 -42.18 5.05
CA ASP A 250 82.51 -43.28 5.30
C ASP A 250 83.74 -42.96 6.18
N ASP A 251 83.98 -41.71 6.64
CA ASP A 251 85.15 -41.37 7.51
C ASP A 251 84.75 -40.87 8.92
N PRO A 252 85.02 -41.65 9.99
CA PRO A 252 84.67 -41.31 11.38
C PRO A 252 85.49 -40.16 12.00
N VAL A 253 86.59 -39.71 11.37
CA VAL A 253 87.35 -38.53 11.83
C VAL A 253 86.68 -37.24 11.34
N LEU A 254 86.29 -37.19 10.07
CA LEU A 254 85.57 -36.06 9.49
C LEU A 254 84.22 -35.83 10.18
N LEU A 255 83.51 -36.90 10.55
CA LEU A 255 82.24 -36.79 11.28
C LEU A 255 82.42 -36.15 12.67
N ARG A 256 83.53 -36.43 13.36
CA ARG A 256 83.88 -35.78 14.64
C ARG A 256 84.25 -34.31 14.46
N VAL A 257 84.99 -33.97 13.42
CA VAL A 257 85.35 -32.57 13.09
C VAL A 257 84.09 -31.78 12.74
N ALA A 258 83.19 -32.35 11.97
CA ALA A 258 81.92 -31.73 11.61
C ALA A 258 81.00 -31.53 12.82
N ILE A 259 80.84 -32.52 13.70
CA ILE A 259 80.08 -32.35 14.94
C ILE A 259 80.68 -31.25 15.82
N ARG A 260 82.02 -31.18 15.91
CA ARG A 260 82.70 -30.13 16.67
C ARG A 260 82.47 -28.74 16.06
N ARG A 261 82.49 -28.64 14.73
CA ARG A 261 82.20 -27.40 14.00
C ARG A 261 80.74 -26.99 14.17
N CYS A 262 79.79 -27.91 14.05
CA CYS A 262 78.37 -27.65 14.33
C CYS A 262 78.14 -27.15 15.76
N ARG A 263 78.83 -27.73 16.76
CA ARG A 263 78.73 -27.26 18.14
C ARG A 263 79.29 -25.85 18.33
N LEU A 264 80.39 -25.52 17.65
CA LEU A 264 80.97 -24.17 17.66
C LEU A 264 80.05 -23.15 16.98
N ASP A 265 79.52 -23.48 15.81
CA ASP A 265 78.61 -22.60 15.07
C ASP A 265 77.27 -22.42 15.82
N CYS A 266 76.80 -23.46 16.53
CA CYS A 266 75.63 -23.36 17.41
C CYS A 266 75.90 -22.44 18.60
N ALA A 267 77.06 -22.56 19.25
CA ALA A 267 77.46 -21.67 20.35
C ALA A 267 77.66 -20.22 19.90
N GLU A 268 78.18 -19.99 18.69
CA GLU A 268 78.31 -18.65 18.11
C GLU A 268 76.94 -18.03 17.82
N ALA A 269 75.99 -18.82 17.32
CA ALA A 269 74.63 -18.38 17.10
C ALA A 269 73.90 -18.05 18.41
N GLU A 270 74.07 -18.87 19.45
CA GLU A 270 73.53 -18.59 20.79
C GLU A 270 74.07 -17.28 21.36
N ARG A 271 75.37 -17.01 21.21
CA ARG A 271 75.97 -15.72 21.61
C ARG A 271 75.40 -14.55 20.81
N ARG A 272 75.19 -14.72 19.51
CA ARG A 272 74.63 -13.67 18.63
C ARG A 272 73.17 -13.37 18.97
N ILE A 273 72.38 -14.40 19.30
CA ILE A 273 71.01 -14.24 19.82
C ILE A 273 71.02 -13.52 21.16
N THR A 274 71.95 -13.86 22.05
CA THR A 274 72.07 -13.21 23.37
C THR A 274 72.42 -11.74 23.22
N LYS A 275 73.37 -11.40 22.35
CA LYS A 275 73.73 -10.02 22.02
C LYS A 275 72.55 -9.25 21.40
N LEU A 276 71.83 -9.84 20.44
CA LEU A 276 70.64 -9.22 19.85
C LEU A 276 69.52 -9.02 20.87
N LYS A 277 69.39 -9.89 21.88
CA LYS A 277 68.42 -9.72 22.97
C LYS A 277 68.83 -8.60 23.94
N GLU A 278 70.11 -8.46 24.21
CA GLU A 278 70.66 -7.35 25.01
C GLU A 278 70.49 -6.02 24.28
N ASP A 279 70.83 -5.96 22.99
CA ASP A 279 70.67 -4.77 22.15
C ASP A 279 69.17 -4.40 21.99
N ASN A 280 68.25 -5.38 21.88
CA ASN A 280 66.80 -5.12 21.84
C ASN A 280 66.17 -4.80 23.21
N LYS A 281 66.91 -4.96 24.32
CA LYS A 281 66.42 -4.64 25.67
C LYS A 281 66.27 -3.13 25.87
N GLU A 282 66.95 -2.34 25.04
CA GLU A 282 67.04 -0.88 25.12
C GLU A 282 66.01 -0.14 24.22
N TYR A 283 65.51 -0.77 23.14
CA TYR A 283 64.77 -0.03 22.08
C TYR A 283 63.24 -0.08 22.14
N VAL A 284 62.62 -0.93 22.97
CA VAL A 284 61.17 -0.85 23.24
C VAL A 284 60.96 -1.10 24.74
N PRO A 285 60.61 -0.07 25.53
CA PRO A 285 60.19 -0.25 26.91
C PRO A 285 59.13 -1.35 27.00
N LYS A 286 59.31 -2.29 27.96
CA LYS A 286 58.42 -3.45 28.13
C LYS A 286 56.92 -3.07 28.15
N ASN A 287 56.60 -1.88 28.64
CA ASN A 287 55.24 -1.36 28.67
C ASN A 287 54.68 -1.06 27.27
N GLU A 288 55.50 -0.52 26.36
CA GLU A 288 55.09 -0.22 24.98
C GLU A 288 54.90 -1.50 24.16
N TYR A 289 55.74 -2.51 24.38
CA TYR A 289 55.55 -3.83 23.76
C TYR A 289 54.23 -4.48 24.23
N LEU A 290 53.93 -4.42 25.53
CA LEU A 290 52.69 -4.95 26.08
C LEU A 290 51.46 -4.20 25.55
N ALA A 291 51.53 -2.87 25.45
CA ALA A 291 50.46 -2.06 24.87
C ALA A 291 50.25 -2.41 23.38
N LEU A 292 51.33 -2.52 22.60
CA LEU A 292 51.25 -2.90 21.20
C LEU A 292 50.69 -4.31 21.02
N GLN A 293 51.06 -5.26 21.88
CA GLN A 293 50.52 -6.62 21.86
C GLN A 293 49.02 -6.65 22.19
N GLN A 294 48.57 -5.85 23.15
CA GLN A 294 47.14 -5.71 23.45
C GLN A 294 46.37 -5.17 22.23
N THR A 295 46.88 -4.10 21.59
CA THR A 295 46.24 -3.56 20.39
C THR A 295 46.21 -4.56 19.22
N TYR A 296 47.26 -5.38 19.08
CA TYR A 296 47.28 -6.45 18.08
C TYR A 296 46.21 -7.51 18.36
N ASP A 297 46.09 -7.95 19.62
CA ASP A 297 45.09 -8.94 20.02
C ASP A 297 43.66 -8.42 19.83
N GLU A 298 43.42 -7.13 20.10
CA GLU A 298 42.15 -6.46 19.82
C GLU A 298 41.85 -6.38 18.32
N LEU A 299 42.85 -6.01 17.50
CA LEU A 299 42.71 -5.97 16.05
C LEU A 299 42.43 -7.35 15.46
N VAL A 300 43.06 -8.40 15.99
CA VAL A 300 42.79 -9.79 15.58
C VAL A 300 41.33 -10.16 15.88
N LYS A 301 40.86 -9.90 17.11
CA LYS A 301 39.45 -10.15 17.50
C LYS A 301 38.47 -9.38 16.61
N ALA A 302 38.73 -8.10 16.36
CA ALA A 302 37.92 -7.28 15.47
C ALA A 302 37.90 -7.84 14.03
N SER A 303 39.05 -8.32 13.53
CA SER A 303 39.13 -8.94 12.20
C SER A 303 38.33 -10.25 12.10
N GLU A 304 38.30 -11.04 13.17
CA GLU A 304 37.50 -12.27 13.23
C GLU A 304 36.01 -11.97 13.30
N GLN A 305 35.62 -10.99 14.11
CA GLN A 305 34.24 -10.51 14.19
C GLN A 305 33.76 -9.97 12.84
N LEU A 306 34.58 -9.16 12.16
CA LEU A 306 34.26 -8.64 10.83
C LEU A 306 34.10 -9.76 9.78
N LYS A 307 34.97 -10.78 9.82
CA LYS A 307 34.83 -11.98 8.97
C LYS A 307 33.53 -12.72 9.25
N GLN A 308 33.11 -12.81 10.52
CA GLN A 308 31.86 -13.46 10.88
C GLN A 308 30.65 -12.65 10.42
N ASN A 309 30.67 -11.33 10.60
CA ASN A 309 29.62 -10.43 10.11
C ASN A 309 29.48 -10.51 8.59
N PHE A 310 30.61 -10.55 7.86
CA PHE A 310 30.60 -10.73 6.41
C PHE A 310 29.98 -12.06 5.98
N ARG A 311 30.27 -13.15 6.71
CA ARG A 311 29.63 -14.46 6.44
C ARG A 311 28.12 -14.41 6.66
N ASN A 312 27.67 -13.77 7.74
CA ASN A 312 26.24 -13.63 8.04
C ASN A 312 25.53 -12.80 6.96
N ALA A 313 26.07 -11.63 6.62
CA ALA A 313 25.54 -10.77 5.56
C ALA A 313 25.48 -11.49 4.20
N LYS A 314 26.48 -12.34 3.89
CA LYS A 314 26.47 -13.15 2.66
C LYS A 314 25.35 -14.19 2.65
N VAL A 315 25.04 -14.80 3.80
CA VAL A 315 23.91 -15.75 3.92
C VAL A 315 22.59 -15.03 3.73
N GLU A 316 22.41 -13.87 4.37
CA GLU A 316 21.20 -13.04 4.22
C GLU A 316 21.01 -12.59 2.76
N TYR A 317 22.07 -12.13 2.11
CA TYR A 317 22.06 -11.77 0.70
C TYR A 317 21.61 -12.94 -0.20
N ASN A 318 22.14 -14.14 0.03
CA ASN A 318 21.75 -15.31 -0.75
C ASN A 318 20.29 -15.68 -0.51
N ALA A 319 19.80 -15.62 0.73
CA ALA A 319 18.40 -15.88 1.04
C ALA A 319 17.46 -14.86 0.37
N LEU A 320 17.83 -13.57 0.38
CA LEU A 320 17.11 -12.51 -0.32
C LEU A 320 17.09 -12.74 -1.83
N LYS A 321 18.21 -13.19 -2.40
CA LYS A 321 18.31 -13.52 -3.83
C LYS A 321 17.36 -14.65 -4.21
N GLU A 322 17.33 -15.74 -3.43
CA GLU A 322 16.42 -16.86 -3.66
C GLU A 322 14.94 -16.44 -3.56
N ALA A 323 14.60 -15.60 -2.57
CA ALA A 323 13.25 -15.05 -2.43
C ALA A 323 12.85 -14.18 -3.64
N LEU A 324 13.78 -13.37 -4.16
CA LEU A 324 13.55 -12.56 -5.35
C LEU A 324 13.30 -13.43 -6.60
N GLU A 325 14.09 -14.48 -6.79
CA GLU A 325 13.91 -15.43 -7.89
C GLU A 325 12.52 -16.10 -7.84
N TYR A 326 12.04 -16.45 -6.65
CA TYR A 326 10.69 -16.96 -6.45
C TYR A 326 9.60 -15.94 -6.81
N LEU A 327 9.74 -14.68 -6.35
CA LEU A 327 8.77 -13.62 -6.64
C LEU A 327 8.66 -13.28 -8.13
N ILE A 328 9.78 -13.33 -8.85
CA ILE A 328 9.79 -13.15 -10.31
C ILE A 328 8.95 -14.23 -10.98
N LYS A 329 9.11 -15.49 -10.55
CA LYS A 329 8.32 -16.61 -11.08
C LYS A 329 6.83 -16.45 -10.81
N ASP A 330 6.46 -16.01 -9.61
CA ASP A 330 5.06 -15.75 -9.26
C ASP A 330 4.48 -14.58 -10.06
N ARG A 331 5.22 -13.48 -10.20
CA ARG A 331 4.83 -12.34 -11.05
C ARG A 331 4.52 -12.81 -12.47
N ASP A 332 5.39 -13.62 -13.08
CA ASP A 332 5.23 -14.10 -14.45
C ASP A 332 4.02 -15.05 -14.56
N LYS A 333 3.77 -15.87 -13.54
CA LYS A 333 2.55 -16.69 -13.44
C LYS A 333 1.28 -15.84 -13.37
N TYR A 334 1.26 -14.76 -12.58
CA TYR A 334 0.08 -13.88 -12.52
C TYR A 334 -0.08 -13.07 -13.80
N PHE A 335 1.02 -12.64 -14.43
CA PHE A 335 0.98 -11.95 -15.71
C PHE A 335 0.34 -12.84 -16.79
N THR A 336 0.81 -14.07 -16.94
CA THR A 336 0.22 -15.04 -17.88
C THR A 336 -1.25 -15.30 -17.59
N LEU A 337 -1.63 -15.45 -16.32
CA LEU A 337 -3.02 -15.60 -15.92
C LEU A 337 -3.88 -14.37 -16.32
N CYS A 338 -3.37 -13.14 -16.10
CA CYS A 338 -4.06 -11.92 -16.51
C CYS A 338 -4.24 -11.84 -18.03
N GLU A 339 -3.23 -12.24 -18.80
CA GLU A 339 -3.33 -12.31 -20.26
C GLU A 339 -4.38 -13.35 -20.71
N THR A 340 -4.43 -14.52 -20.06
CA THR A 340 -5.49 -15.51 -20.37
C THR A 340 -6.88 -14.99 -20.02
N TYR A 341 -7.04 -14.23 -18.92
CA TYR A 341 -8.31 -13.60 -18.59
C TYR A 341 -8.66 -12.51 -19.60
N ARG A 342 -7.71 -11.65 -19.99
CA ARG A 342 -7.94 -10.66 -21.06
C ARG A 342 -8.39 -11.31 -22.36
N ALA A 343 -7.82 -12.45 -22.72
CA ALA A 343 -8.21 -13.19 -23.91
C ALA A 343 -9.59 -13.87 -23.80
N THR A 344 -10.06 -14.16 -22.58
CA THR A 344 -11.35 -14.83 -22.31
C THR A 344 -12.47 -13.90 -21.87
N LEU A 345 -12.18 -12.61 -21.62
CA LEU A 345 -13.20 -11.58 -21.41
C LEU A 345 -13.95 -11.35 -22.72
N THR A 346 -15.21 -11.78 -22.76
CA THR A 346 -16.15 -11.34 -23.79
C THR A 346 -16.21 -9.81 -23.77
N PRO A 347 -16.00 -9.13 -24.91
CA PRO A 347 -15.97 -7.67 -24.95
C PRO A 347 -17.29 -7.13 -24.40
N ARG A 348 -17.19 -6.26 -23.38
CA ARG A 348 -18.37 -5.64 -22.77
C ARG A 348 -19.19 -4.94 -23.87
N PRO A 349 -20.49 -5.24 -24.00
CA PRO A 349 -21.32 -4.59 -25.02
C PRO A 349 -21.29 -3.08 -24.85
N LYS A 350 -21.26 -2.34 -25.97
CA LYS A 350 -21.37 -0.88 -25.97
C LYS A 350 -22.83 -0.48 -25.72
N TRP A 351 -23.26 -0.51 -24.47
CA TRP A 351 -24.63 -0.21 -24.03
C TRP A 351 -25.11 1.18 -24.42
N GLU A 352 -24.20 2.12 -24.68
CA GLU A 352 -24.50 3.47 -25.21
C GLU A 352 -25.25 3.42 -26.55
N ARG A 353 -25.04 2.36 -27.36
CA ARG A 353 -25.73 2.19 -28.64
C ARG A 353 -27.20 1.76 -28.48
N CYS A 354 -27.59 1.25 -27.33
CA CYS A 354 -28.98 0.85 -27.08
C CYS A 354 -29.91 2.07 -27.02
N ALA A 355 -29.39 3.22 -26.59
CA ALA A 355 -30.12 4.49 -26.55
C ALA A 355 -30.64 4.97 -27.91
N SER A 356 -30.02 4.55 -29.03
CA SER A 356 -30.52 4.89 -30.37
C SER A 356 -31.61 3.93 -30.88
N ILE A 357 -31.77 2.78 -30.24
CA ILE A 357 -32.71 1.72 -30.64
C ILE A 357 -34.00 1.81 -29.80
N ILE A 358 -33.89 2.26 -28.55
CA ILE A 358 -35.01 2.36 -27.62
C ILE A 358 -35.78 3.67 -27.82
N GLU A 359 -37.10 3.58 -27.80
CA GLU A 359 -38.02 4.71 -27.90
C GLU A 359 -37.93 5.57 -26.61
N GLY A 360 -37.61 6.87 -26.75
CA GLY A 360 -37.35 7.76 -25.61
C GLY A 360 -35.88 8.21 -25.49
N GLY A 361 -34.98 7.66 -26.32
CA GLY A 361 -33.62 8.16 -26.48
C GLY A 361 -32.72 7.92 -25.27
N ILE A 362 -31.67 8.75 -25.14
CA ILE A 362 -30.60 8.52 -24.16
C ILE A 362 -31.00 8.77 -22.71
N GLU A 363 -31.94 9.69 -22.48
CA GLU A 363 -32.44 10.00 -21.13
C GLU A 363 -33.22 8.82 -20.57
N HIS A 364 -34.12 8.25 -21.37
CA HIS A 364 -34.90 7.08 -20.97
C HIS A 364 -34.02 5.84 -20.72
N TRP A 365 -33.01 5.62 -21.59
CA TRP A 365 -32.07 4.52 -21.39
C TRP A 365 -31.20 4.71 -20.13
N ASN A 366 -30.81 5.94 -19.81
CA ASN A 366 -30.06 6.23 -18.59
C ASN A 366 -30.91 5.93 -17.35
N GLU A 367 -32.18 6.33 -17.33
CA GLU A 367 -33.10 6.00 -16.23
C GLU A 367 -33.24 4.49 -16.00
N LEU A 368 -33.34 3.71 -17.09
CA LEU A 368 -33.48 2.26 -17.01
C LEU A 368 -32.18 1.53 -16.66
N SER A 369 -31.03 2.10 -17.03
CA SER A 369 -29.72 1.44 -16.90
C SER A 369 -28.99 1.73 -15.59
N ILE A 370 -29.36 2.78 -14.86
CA ILE A 370 -28.71 3.15 -13.59
C ILE A 370 -28.83 2.00 -12.57
N GLY A 371 -27.67 1.52 -12.13
CA GLY A 371 -27.56 0.51 -11.07
C GLY A 371 -27.85 -0.93 -11.49
N LYS A 372 -27.99 -1.22 -12.79
CA LYS A 372 -28.29 -2.56 -13.32
C LYS A 372 -27.04 -3.29 -13.80
N THR A 373 -27.06 -4.62 -13.69
CA THR A 373 -25.99 -5.49 -14.21
C THR A 373 -26.12 -5.70 -15.71
N SER A 374 -25.04 -6.10 -16.40
CA SER A 374 -25.08 -6.34 -17.86
C SER A 374 -26.15 -7.36 -18.29
N ASN A 375 -26.46 -8.37 -17.47
CA ASN A 375 -27.51 -9.34 -17.79
C ASN A 375 -28.90 -8.71 -17.62
N GLU A 376 -29.11 -7.95 -16.55
CA GLU A 376 -30.36 -7.21 -16.34
C GLU A 376 -30.59 -6.17 -17.45
N LEU A 377 -29.53 -5.55 -17.97
CA LEU A 377 -29.61 -4.64 -19.12
C LEU A 377 -30.03 -5.35 -20.41
N VAL A 378 -29.61 -6.61 -20.61
CA VAL A 378 -30.10 -7.43 -21.74
C VAL A 378 -31.60 -7.65 -21.59
N ASP A 379 -32.07 -8.03 -20.40
CA ASP A 379 -33.48 -8.34 -20.17
C ASP A 379 -34.36 -7.09 -20.33
N ILE A 380 -33.91 -5.94 -19.82
CA ILE A 380 -34.59 -4.64 -20.00
C ILE A 380 -34.63 -4.25 -21.48
N LEU A 381 -33.51 -4.39 -22.20
CA LEU A 381 -33.43 -4.11 -23.64
C LEU A 381 -34.38 -5.01 -24.44
N LEU A 382 -34.42 -6.31 -24.14
CA LEU A 382 -35.31 -7.25 -24.81
C LEU A 382 -36.77 -6.91 -24.54
N ASN A 383 -37.12 -6.50 -23.32
CA ASN A 383 -38.48 -6.07 -22.98
C ASN A 383 -38.93 -4.82 -23.75
N GLU A 384 -38.04 -3.83 -23.91
CA GLU A 384 -38.34 -2.62 -24.68
C GLU A 384 -38.35 -2.84 -26.19
N ILE A 385 -37.45 -3.68 -26.75
CA ILE A 385 -37.39 -3.92 -28.20
C ILE A 385 -38.53 -4.84 -28.67
N ILE A 386 -38.83 -5.90 -27.91
CA ILE A 386 -39.78 -6.93 -28.34
C ILE A 386 -41.22 -6.56 -27.95
N GLY A 387 -41.40 -5.60 -27.05
CA GLY A 387 -42.70 -5.20 -26.54
C GLY A 387 -43.31 -6.31 -25.70
N GLY A 388 -42.89 -6.38 -24.44
CA GLY A 388 -43.57 -7.20 -23.43
C GLY A 388 -43.72 -8.67 -23.83
N ASN A 389 -42.62 -9.43 -23.84
CA ASN A 389 -42.75 -10.88 -23.73
C ASN A 389 -42.95 -11.25 -22.26
N ASP A 390 -44.12 -11.81 -21.98
CA ASP A 390 -44.67 -12.27 -20.70
C ASP A 390 -43.81 -13.34 -19.99
N ILE A 391 -42.55 -13.05 -19.64
CA ILE A 391 -41.72 -14.02 -18.89
C ILE A 391 -41.48 -13.55 -17.45
N TYR A 392 -41.51 -12.24 -17.18
CA TYR A 392 -41.30 -11.71 -15.83
C TYR A 392 -42.06 -10.38 -15.61
N ASN A 393 -43.36 -10.39 -15.28
CA ASN A 393 -43.98 -9.16 -14.77
C ASN A 393 -45.14 -9.39 -13.80
N ASN A 394 -45.00 -8.76 -12.63
CA ASN A 394 -46.13 -8.21 -11.88
C ASN A 394 -46.93 -7.29 -12.80
N VAL A 395 -48.12 -7.71 -13.20
CA VAL A 395 -48.98 -6.95 -14.11
C VAL A 395 -49.53 -5.72 -13.38
N VAL A 396 -49.02 -4.53 -13.71
CA VAL A 396 -49.68 -3.27 -13.33
C VAL A 396 -50.89 -3.10 -14.24
N ASN A 397 -52.03 -3.61 -13.79
CA ASN A 397 -53.33 -3.36 -14.43
C ASN A 397 -53.72 -1.88 -14.30
N PHE A 398 -54.45 -1.35 -15.28
CA PHE A 398 -55.05 -0.03 -15.15
C PHE A 398 -56.13 -0.06 -14.07
N ILE A 399 -56.21 1.01 -13.29
CA ILE A 399 -57.28 1.23 -12.32
C ILE A 399 -58.43 1.92 -13.05
N GLY A 400 -59.65 1.40 -12.90
CA GLY A 400 -60.84 1.99 -13.49
C GLY A 400 -61.10 3.41 -12.96
N LEU A 401 -61.44 4.33 -13.87
CA LEU A 401 -61.62 5.76 -13.59
C LEU A 401 -62.97 6.09 -12.90
N GLY A 402 -63.88 5.12 -12.75
CA GLY A 402 -65.20 5.30 -12.12
C GLY A 402 -66.36 5.41 -13.13
N LEU A 403 -67.59 5.60 -12.61
CA LEU A 403 -68.85 5.68 -13.38
C LEU A 403 -69.37 7.12 -13.53
N ASP A 404 -68.49 8.11 -13.40
CA ASP A 404 -68.88 9.53 -13.46
C ASP A 404 -69.38 9.91 -14.87
N PRO A 405 -70.52 10.65 -15.00
CA PRO A 405 -71.04 11.13 -16.29
C PRO A 405 -70.06 12.01 -17.09
N THR A 406 -69.05 12.59 -16.45
CA THR A 406 -68.02 13.42 -17.09
C THR A 406 -66.94 12.59 -17.79
N ILE A 407 -66.82 11.30 -17.48
CA ILE A 407 -65.86 10.39 -18.10
C ILE A 407 -66.48 9.82 -19.40
N PRO A 408 -65.73 9.75 -20.51
CA PRO A 408 -66.22 9.14 -21.75
C PRO A 408 -66.77 7.73 -21.53
N LYS A 409 -67.91 7.41 -22.16
CA LYS A 409 -68.60 6.12 -21.98
C LYS A 409 -67.72 4.88 -22.22
N PHE A 410 -66.72 4.99 -23.10
CA PHE A 410 -65.77 3.90 -23.38
C PHE A 410 -64.67 3.71 -22.31
N LEU A 411 -64.64 4.55 -21.27
CA LEU A 411 -63.70 4.46 -20.15
C LEU A 411 -64.38 4.29 -18.78
N GLN A 412 -65.71 4.32 -18.72
CA GLN A 412 -66.47 4.21 -17.48
C GLN A 412 -66.40 2.78 -16.93
N THR A 413 -65.56 2.55 -15.93
CA THR A 413 -65.52 1.29 -15.18
C THR A 413 -64.87 1.47 -13.83
N THR A 414 -65.24 0.61 -12.88
CA THR A 414 -64.62 0.49 -11.55
C THR A 414 -63.69 -0.72 -11.44
N SER A 415 -63.65 -1.59 -12.47
CA SER A 415 -62.81 -2.79 -12.47
C SER A 415 -61.37 -2.49 -12.89
N ASN A 416 -60.45 -3.37 -12.49
CA ASN A 416 -59.09 -3.34 -12.99
C ASN A 416 -59.04 -3.90 -14.41
N ILE A 417 -58.33 -3.21 -15.28
CA ILE A 417 -58.28 -3.50 -16.71
C ILE A 417 -56.87 -3.92 -17.10
N ARG A 418 -56.76 -4.94 -17.95
CA ARG A 418 -55.46 -5.45 -18.38
C ARG A 418 -54.75 -4.45 -19.28
N ASN A 419 -53.52 -4.10 -18.91
CA ASN A 419 -52.64 -3.34 -19.78
C ASN A 419 -51.99 -4.29 -20.81
N ARG A 420 -52.37 -4.14 -22.08
CA ARG A 420 -51.89 -4.95 -23.21
C ARG A 420 -50.65 -4.35 -23.86
N HIS A 421 -50.18 -3.20 -23.40
CA HIS A 421 -48.96 -2.52 -23.88
C HIS A 421 -48.91 -2.40 -25.41
N PHE A 422 -49.95 -1.81 -26.02
CA PHE A 422 -49.96 -1.61 -27.47
C PHE A 422 -48.74 -0.80 -27.94
N MET A 423 -48.11 -1.30 -29.01
CA MET A 423 -46.95 -0.66 -29.63
C MET A 423 -47.39 0.54 -30.45
N GLN A 424 -46.46 1.45 -30.77
CA GLN A 424 -46.76 2.64 -31.57
C GLN A 424 -47.44 2.29 -32.90
N ARG A 425 -46.98 1.21 -33.58
CA ARG A 425 -47.58 0.71 -34.82
C ARG A 425 -49.05 0.32 -34.64
N ASP A 426 -49.36 -0.42 -33.58
CA ASP A 426 -50.72 -0.94 -33.34
C ASP A 426 -51.69 0.21 -33.05
N ILE A 427 -51.22 1.21 -32.30
CA ILE A 427 -51.99 2.43 -32.02
C ILE A 427 -52.20 3.25 -33.29
N SER A 428 -51.17 3.40 -34.12
CA SER A 428 -51.31 4.10 -35.42
C SER A 428 -52.33 3.41 -36.32
N LEU A 429 -52.28 2.08 -36.45
CA LEU A 429 -53.25 1.30 -37.23
C LEU A 429 -54.67 1.41 -36.66
N LEU A 430 -54.80 1.39 -35.34
CA LEU A 430 -56.09 1.56 -34.66
C LEU A 430 -56.67 2.96 -34.92
N ILE A 431 -55.84 4.00 -34.86
CA ILE A 431 -56.26 5.38 -35.16
C ILE A 431 -56.68 5.51 -36.62
N GLU A 432 -55.92 4.93 -37.57
CA GLU A 432 -56.27 4.93 -38.99
C GLU A 432 -57.63 4.25 -39.25
N ASP A 433 -57.89 3.12 -38.59
CA ASP A 433 -59.15 2.38 -38.73
C ASP A 433 -60.33 3.15 -38.13
N ILE A 434 -60.15 3.75 -36.93
CA ILE A 434 -61.16 4.62 -36.31
C ILE A 434 -61.54 5.76 -37.25
N TRP A 435 -60.55 6.45 -37.84
CA TRP A 435 -60.83 7.53 -38.78
C TRP A 435 -61.50 7.07 -40.06
N LYS A 436 -61.10 5.92 -40.60
CA LYS A 436 -61.75 5.36 -41.80
C LYS A 436 -63.22 5.05 -41.52
N LYS A 437 -63.51 4.40 -40.39
CA LYS A 437 -64.88 4.08 -39.98
C LYS A 437 -65.71 5.32 -39.65
N LYS A 438 -65.08 6.37 -39.11
CA LYS A 438 -65.73 7.66 -38.87
C LYS A 438 -66.20 8.30 -40.19
N ILE A 439 -65.35 8.28 -41.21
CA ILE A 439 -65.70 8.79 -42.55
C ILE A 439 -66.86 8.00 -43.16
N GLU A 440 -66.81 6.66 -43.11
CA GLU A 440 -67.91 5.80 -43.59
C GLU A 440 -69.22 6.12 -42.87
N TYR A 441 -69.17 6.27 -41.54
CA TYR A 441 -70.34 6.61 -40.72
C TYR A 441 -70.94 7.97 -41.04
N ASP A 442 -70.10 9.00 -41.20
CA ASP A 442 -70.58 10.35 -41.52
C ASP A 442 -71.21 10.42 -42.93
N LEU A 443 -70.67 9.69 -43.91
CA LEU A 443 -71.24 9.56 -45.26
C LEU A 443 -72.60 8.84 -45.26
N GLU A 444 -72.75 7.78 -44.46
CA GLU A 444 -74.01 7.03 -44.34
C GLU A 444 -75.12 7.89 -43.69
N GLN A 445 -74.79 8.73 -42.71
CA GLN A 445 -75.75 9.63 -42.05
C GLN A 445 -76.18 10.80 -42.94
N GLU A 446 -75.29 11.29 -43.81
CA GLU A 446 -75.62 12.30 -44.83
C GLU A 446 -76.59 11.74 -45.89
N SER A 447 -76.49 10.45 -46.23
CA SER A 447 -77.37 9.80 -47.22
C SER A 447 -78.81 9.51 -46.71
N THR A 448 -79.00 9.47 -45.39
CA THR A 448 -80.28 9.07 -44.75
C THR A 448 -81.12 10.25 -44.23
N THR A 449 -80.57 11.46 -44.17
CA THR A 449 -81.24 12.60 -43.49
C THR A 449 -81.71 13.68 -44.47
N THR A 450 -82.92 13.55 -45.00
CA THR A 450 -83.65 14.69 -45.60
C THR A 450 -84.37 15.46 -44.49
N SER A 451 -83.79 16.58 -44.05
CA SER A 451 -84.38 17.64 -43.20
C SER A 451 -84.07 17.62 -41.69
N LYS A 452 -83.39 18.69 -41.27
CA LYS A 452 -83.27 19.34 -39.94
C LYS A 452 -82.28 18.72 -38.92
N GLN A 453 -81.23 19.52 -38.68
CA GLN A 453 -80.16 19.42 -37.67
C GLN A 453 -79.16 18.27 -37.88
N ASN A 454 -78.17 18.54 -38.72
CA ASN A 454 -76.98 17.71 -38.90
C ASN A 454 -76.06 17.87 -37.67
N ILE A 455 -76.40 17.21 -36.55
CA ILE A 455 -75.55 17.19 -35.36
C ILE A 455 -74.45 16.17 -35.62
N LYS A 456 -73.27 16.62 -36.07
CA LYS A 456 -72.08 15.77 -36.17
C LYS A 456 -71.77 15.20 -34.79
N ILE A 457 -71.74 13.88 -34.68
CA ILE A 457 -71.37 13.18 -33.44
C ILE A 457 -69.89 13.42 -33.16
N SER A 458 -69.56 13.86 -31.94
CA SER A 458 -68.19 14.06 -31.48
C SER A 458 -67.36 12.78 -31.58
N LEU A 459 -66.09 12.90 -31.95
CA LEU A 459 -65.15 11.76 -32.01
C LEU A 459 -65.15 10.89 -30.74
N VAL A 460 -65.31 11.50 -29.56
CA VAL A 460 -65.34 10.78 -28.27
C VAL A 460 -66.51 9.80 -28.20
N ASP A 461 -67.69 10.22 -28.65
CA ASP A 461 -68.89 9.38 -28.69
C ASP A 461 -68.80 8.35 -29.82
N PHE A 462 -68.17 8.72 -30.94
CA PHE A 462 -67.93 7.79 -32.04
C PHE A 462 -66.98 6.65 -31.65
N VAL A 463 -65.92 6.91 -30.89
CA VAL A 463 -64.99 5.86 -30.42
C VAL A 463 -65.72 4.80 -29.60
N HIS A 464 -66.71 5.20 -28.80
CA HIS A 464 -67.57 4.23 -28.08
C HIS A 464 -68.41 3.39 -29.04
N ILE A 465 -69.01 4.00 -30.07
CA ILE A 465 -69.78 3.29 -31.11
C ILE A 465 -68.86 2.33 -31.89
N TYR A 466 -67.66 2.78 -32.26
CA TYR A 466 -66.67 1.98 -32.97
C TYR A 466 -66.25 0.75 -32.15
N LEU A 467 -65.93 0.92 -30.87
CA LEU A 467 -65.54 -0.21 -30.01
C LEU A 467 -66.68 -1.22 -29.86
N LYS A 468 -67.93 -0.75 -29.75
CA LYS A 468 -69.11 -1.61 -29.69
C LYS A 468 -69.37 -2.36 -31.00
N GLN A 469 -69.13 -1.72 -32.15
CA GLN A 469 -69.22 -2.38 -33.47
C GLN A 469 -68.08 -3.38 -33.68
N ARG A 470 -66.87 -3.07 -33.19
CA ARG A 470 -65.68 -3.91 -33.33
C ARG A 470 -65.76 -5.16 -32.44
N PHE A 471 -66.34 -5.03 -31.25
CA PHE A 471 -66.49 -6.10 -30.26
C PHE A 471 -67.93 -6.16 -29.73
N PRO A 472 -68.90 -6.73 -30.48
CA PRO A 472 -70.31 -6.69 -30.12
C PRO A 472 -70.66 -7.39 -28.79
N ASP A 473 -69.94 -8.47 -28.47
CA ASP A 473 -70.31 -9.39 -27.38
C ASP A 473 -69.42 -9.27 -26.13
N ASP A 474 -68.30 -8.53 -26.19
CA ASP A 474 -67.30 -8.46 -25.10
C ASP A 474 -67.10 -7.03 -24.57
N GLU A 475 -67.85 -6.67 -23.53
CA GLU A 475 -67.74 -5.37 -22.85
C GLU A 475 -66.35 -5.14 -22.22
N LEU A 476 -65.70 -6.21 -21.72
CA LEU A 476 -64.35 -6.13 -21.16
C LEU A 476 -63.30 -5.76 -22.22
N LEU A 477 -63.41 -6.30 -23.44
CA LEU A 477 -62.49 -5.98 -24.53
C LEU A 477 -62.66 -4.54 -25.02
N GLN A 478 -63.90 -4.04 -25.06
CA GLN A 478 -64.17 -2.64 -25.37
C GLN A 478 -63.43 -1.70 -24.40
N LEU A 479 -63.49 -2.00 -23.10
CA LEU A 479 -62.80 -1.23 -22.06
C LEU A 479 -61.27 -1.39 -22.14
N GLU A 480 -60.76 -2.62 -22.32
CA GLU A 480 -59.31 -2.85 -22.47
C GLU A 480 -58.74 -2.04 -23.64
N TRP A 481 -59.38 -2.09 -24.81
CA TRP A 481 -58.91 -1.36 -25.98
C TRP A 481 -59.04 0.15 -25.81
N GLY A 482 -60.11 0.63 -25.17
CA GLY A 482 -60.28 2.05 -24.83
C GLY A 482 -59.17 2.58 -23.92
N TYR A 483 -58.86 1.86 -22.83
CA TYR A 483 -57.79 2.26 -21.90
C TYR A 483 -56.41 2.18 -22.54
N ASN A 484 -56.12 1.13 -23.31
CA ASN A 484 -54.84 0.99 -24.00
C ASN A 484 -54.67 2.03 -25.12
N LEU A 485 -55.74 2.43 -25.81
CA LEU A 485 -55.72 3.52 -26.80
C LEU A 485 -55.34 4.85 -26.13
N VAL A 486 -55.99 5.19 -25.01
CA VAL A 486 -55.71 6.44 -24.28
C VAL A 486 -54.31 6.43 -23.66
N ALA A 487 -53.90 5.32 -23.04
CA ALA A 487 -52.56 5.16 -22.50
C ALA A 487 -51.49 5.28 -23.61
N GLY A 488 -51.74 4.65 -24.75
CA GLY A 488 -50.92 4.73 -25.95
C GLY A 488 -50.78 6.16 -26.48
N CYS A 489 -51.89 6.89 -26.61
CA CYS A 489 -51.87 8.29 -27.04
C CYS A 489 -51.08 9.19 -26.08
N ARG A 490 -51.12 8.90 -24.78
CA ARG A 490 -50.31 9.62 -23.77
C ARG A 490 -48.83 9.27 -23.83
N ARG A 491 -48.47 8.01 -24.12
CA ARG A 491 -47.09 7.53 -24.23
C ARG A 491 -46.41 8.05 -25.51
N PHE A 492 -47.09 7.97 -26.65
CA PHE A 492 -46.51 8.25 -27.97
C PHE A 492 -46.82 9.66 -28.49
N LYS A 493 -46.79 10.69 -27.62
CA LYS A 493 -47.02 12.10 -27.99
C LYS A 493 -46.02 12.66 -29.02
N SER A 494 -44.87 12.00 -29.16
CA SER A 494 -43.82 12.39 -30.12
C SER A 494 -44.27 12.21 -31.58
N SER A 495 -45.20 11.29 -31.86
CA SER A 495 -45.72 11.11 -33.22
C SER A 495 -46.76 12.18 -33.56
N PRO A 496 -46.63 12.88 -34.70
CA PRO A 496 -47.56 13.95 -35.09
C PRO A 496 -48.98 13.43 -35.30
N ASP A 497 -49.17 12.23 -35.85
CA ASP A 497 -50.50 11.67 -36.14
C ASP A 497 -51.25 11.31 -34.85
N ILE A 498 -50.54 10.69 -33.90
CA ILE A 498 -51.09 10.31 -32.59
C ILE A 498 -51.39 11.56 -31.76
N SER A 499 -50.50 12.56 -31.80
CA SER A 499 -50.68 13.83 -31.09
C SER A 499 -51.88 14.62 -31.61
N ASN A 500 -52.07 14.68 -32.94
CA ASN A 500 -53.24 15.31 -33.55
C ASN A 500 -54.53 14.59 -33.15
N PHE A 501 -54.57 13.25 -33.25
CA PHE A 501 -55.73 12.47 -32.82
C PHE A 501 -56.06 12.68 -31.34
N TRP A 502 -55.05 12.68 -30.47
CA TRP A 502 -55.22 12.94 -29.05
C TRP A 502 -55.77 14.35 -28.76
N SER A 503 -55.34 15.36 -29.52
CA SER A 503 -55.81 16.74 -29.41
C SER A 503 -57.28 16.89 -29.84
N VAL A 504 -57.69 16.19 -30.90
CA VAL A 504 -59.10 16.14 -31.36
C VAL A 504 -59.96 15.38 -30.34
N LEU A 505 -59.47 14.27 -29.79
CA LEU A 505 -60.19 13.49 -28.78
C LEU A 505 -60.43 14.28 -27.49
N LEU A 506 -59.54 15.22 -27.13
CA LEU A 506 -59.71 16.13 -26.00
C LEU A 506 -60.57 17.37 -26.32
N GLY A 507 -61.05 17.51 -27.57
CA GLY A 507 -61.82 18.68 -28.02
C GLY A 507 -61.00 19.97 -28.13
N GLN A 508 -59.66 19.87 -28.23
CA GLN A 508 -58.76 21.03 -28.33
C GLN A 508 -58.58 21.53 -29.77
N THR A 509 -58.86 20.68 -30.76
CA THR A 509 -58.73 20.98 -32.19
C THR A 509 -59.93 20.44 -32.97
N ASP A 510 -60.44 21.23 -33.93
CA ASP A 510 -61.57 20.82 -34.77
C ASP A 510 -61.20 19.67 -35.73
N GLU A 511 -62.17 18.79 -35.96
CA GLU A 511 -62.03 17.59 -36.81
C GLU A 511 -61.60 17.94 -38.25
N GLU A 512 -61.97 19.13 -38.75
CA GLU A 512 -61.64 19.60 -40.10
C GLU A 512 -60.13 19.78 -40.33
N VAL A 513 -59.37 20.10 -39.27
CA VAL A 513 -57.91 20.27 -39.34
C VAL A 513 -57.21 18.93 -39.64
N TYR A 514 -57.78 17.82 -39.17
CA TYR A 514 -57.27 16.48 -39.46
C TYR A 514 -57.53 16.08 -40.93
N HIS A 515 -58.74 16.37 -41.44
CA HIS A 515 -59.10 16.09 -42.85
C HIS A 515 -58.22 16.86 -43.84
N GLN A 516 -57.96 18.14 -43.58
CA GLN A 516 -57.08 18.96 -44.43
C GLN A 516 -55.65 18.40 -44.50
N LYS A 517 -55.08 18.00 -43.35
CA LYS A 517 -53.73 17.43 -43.30
C LYS A 517 -53.63 16.07 -44.00
N ARG A 518 -54.64 15.22 -43.90
CA ARG A 518 -54.64 13.90 -44.56
C ARG A 518 -54.73 14.02 -46.08
N ILE A 519 -55.52 14.97 -46.60
CA ILE A 519 -55.61 15.26 -48.05
C ILE A 519 -54.24 15.69 -48.60
N SER A 520 -53.50 16.54 -47.88
CA SER A 520 -52.13 16.92 -48.25
C SER A 520 -51.17 15.73 -48.28
N PHE A 521 -51.22 14.82 -47.30
CA PHE A 521 -50.37 13.62 -47.27
C PHE A 521 -50.68 12.60 -48.39
N THR A 522 -51.96 12.44 -48.78
CA THR A 522 -52.32 11.59 -49.93
C THR A 522 -51.90 12.18 -51.26
N ASN A 523 -51.93 13.52 -51.41
CA ASN A 523 -51.48 14.20 -52.63
C ASN A 523 -49.95 14.16 -52.79
N GLU A 524 -49.19 14.14 -51.69
CA GLU A 524 -47.73 13.97 -51.73
C GLU A 524 -47.31 12.54 -52.12
N LYS A 525 -48.00 11.51 -51.63
CA LYS A 525 -47.72 10.10 -52.00
C LYS A 525 -48.11 9.71 -53.44
N GLN A 526 -48.97 10.48 -54.10
CA GLN A 526 -49.30 10.26 -55.52
C GLN A 526 -48.33 10.99 -56.48
N ASN A 527 -47.55 11.95 -55.97
CA ASN A 527 -46.55 12.71 -56.73
C ASN A 527 -45.09 12.27 -56.46
N SER A 528 -44.90 11.22 -55.65
CA SER A 528 -43.62 10.51 -55.43
C SER A 528 -43.69 9.11 -56.02
#